data_AF-A0A963QEH9-F1
#
_entry.id   AF-A0A963QEH9-F1
#
_cell.length_a   1.000
_cell.length_b   1.000
_cell.length_c   1.000
_cell.angle_alpha   90.00
_cell.angle_beta   90.00
_cell.angle_gamma   90.00
#
_symmetry.space_group_name_H-M   'P 1'
#
loop_
_entity.id
_entity.type
_entity.pdbx_description
1 polymer ?
#
loop_
_entity_poly.entity_id
_entity_poly.type
_entity_poly.pdbx_seq_one_letter_code
_entity_poly.pdbx_strand_id
1 'polypeptide(L)'
;CHSQMIRPFRDEVERYGHYSLAAESMYDHPFQWGSKRTGPDLARVGGRYSDEWHVQHLANPQSVVPESVMPQYGFLADADLTIGDPAARLTALSRVGVPYTAKDIEQARADLLAQADPEADAGDLAKRYPKAQIRDYDGKPARLTEMDALVAYLQMLGTLVDVNSAAAQEDLATETGR
;
A
#
# COMPACT_ATOMS: atom_id res chain seq x y z
N CYS A 1 -8.10 13.19 2.39
CA CYS A 1 -9.21 12.93 1.43
C CYS A 1 -9.68 11.50 1.47
N HIS A 2 -8.79 10.55 1.73
CA HIS A 2 -9.07 9.13 1.78
C HIS A 2 -8.93 8.62 3.21
N SER A 3 -9.74 7.61 3.55
CA SER A 3 -9.54 6.82 4.77
C SER A 3 -8.91 5.48 4.43
N GLN A 4 -8.28 4.86 5.42
CA GLN A 4 -7.86 3.47 5.39
C GLN A 4 -8.47 2.72 6.57
N MET A 5 -9.81 2.69 6.63
CA MET A 5 -10.56 1.96 7.66
C MET A 5 -11.99 1.71 7.19
N ILE A 6 -12.27 0.48 6.78
CA ILE A 6 -13.61 0.03 6.36
C ILE A 6 -14.41 -0.34 7.60
N ARG A 7 -15.60 0.23 7.75
CA ARG A 7 -16.49 -0.03 8.90
C ARG A 7 -17.24 -1.37 8.71
N PRO A 8 -17.65 -2.05 9.79
CA PRO A 8 -18.41 -3.30 9.73
C PRO A 8 -19.89 -3.02 9.43
N PHE A 9 -20.14 -2.40 8.28
CA PHE A 9 -21.47 -2.23 7.74
C PHE A 9 -21.54 -2.91 6.37
N ARG A 10 -22.66 -3.55 6.08
CA ARG A 10 -22.85 -4.29 4.83
C ARG A 10 -22.60 -3.42 3.58
N ASP A 11 -23.05 -2.17 3.58
CA ASP A 11 -22.87 -1.24 2.47
C ASP A 11 -21.40 -0.88 2.22
N GLU A 12 -20.61 -0.78 3.28
CA GLU A 12 -19.16 -0.58 3.17
C GLU A 12 -18.46 -1.85 2.69
N VAL A 13 -18.89 -3.02 3.16
CA VAL A 13 -18.29 -4.28 2.75
C VAL A 13 -18.53 -4.56 1.27
N GLU A 14 -19.75 -4.32 0.78
CA GLU A 14 -20.07 -4.46 -0.64
C GLU A 14 -19.26 -3.50 -1.52
N ARG A 15 -18.94 -2.30 -1.02
CA ARG A 15 -18.19 -1.27 -1.76
C ARG A 15 -16.67 -1.49 -1.72
N TYR A 16 -16.13 -1.75 -0.53
CA TYR A 16 -14.69 -1.70 -0.24
C TYR A 16 -14.10 -3.07 0.11
N GLY A 17 -14.89 -4.14 0.18
CA GLY A 17 -14.47 -5.45 0.68
C GLY A 17 -14.55 -5.56 2.20
N HIS A 18 -14.04 -6.65 2.77
CA HIS A 18 -14.15 -6.96 4.20
C HIS A 18 -13.88 -5.75 5.12
N TYR A 19 -14.54 -5.64 6.27
CA TYR A 19 -14.24 -4.55 7.20
C TYR A 19 -12.79 -4.60 7.69
N SER A 20 -12.22 -3.46 8.10
CA SER A 20 -10.81 -3.42 8.52
C SER A 20 -10.63 -4.12 9.86
N LEU A 21 -9.52 -4.84 10.01
CA LEU A 21 -9.14 -5.50 11.26
C LEU A 21 -8.04 -4.71 11.96
N ALA A 22 -8.06 -4.70 13.30
CA ALA A 22 -7.03 -4.01 14.09
C ALA A 22 -5.61 -4.52 13.77
N ALA A 23 -5.47 -5.80 13.44
CA ALA A 23 -4.20 -6.42 13.06
C ALA A 23 -3.59 -5.83 11.77
N GLU A 24 -4.42 -5.29 10.85
CA GLU A 24 -3.95 -4.70 9.59
C GLU A 24 -3.15 -3.41 9.82
N SER A 25 -3.43 -2.69 10.92
CA SER A 25 -2.73 -1.43 11.28
C SER A 25 -1.73 -1.58 12.43
N MET A 26 -1.41 -2.81 12.82
CA MET A 26 -0.50 -3.10 13.95
C MET A 26 0.89 -2.48 13.77
N TYR A 27 1.36 -2.33 12.53
CA TYR A 27 2.67 -1.76 12.19
C TYR A 27 2.63 -0.33 11.65
N ASP A 28 1.45 0.31 11.66
CA ASP A 28 1.29 1.66 11.13
C ASP A 28 1.70 2.70 12.19
N HIS A 29 2.85 3.35 11.97
CA HIS A 29 3.36 4.40 12.86
C HIS A 29 3.61 5.71 12.09
N PRO A 30 2.67 6.69 12.14
CA PRO A 30 1.35 6.64 12.77
C PRO A 30 0.29 5.92 11.93
N PHE A 31 -0.83 5.55 12.58
CA PHE A 31 -1.98 4.95 11.92
C PHE A 31 -2.54 5.82 10.78
N GLN A 32 -3.04 5.20 9.72
CA GLN A 32 -3.57 5.88 8.52
C GLN A 32 -5.11 5.91 8.43
N TRP A 33 -5.80 5.61 9.53
CA TRP A 33 -7.26 5.66 9.56
C TRP A 33 -7.73 7.09 9.31
N GLY A 34 -8.63 7.24 8.34
CA GLY A 34 -9.11 8.55 7.95
C GLY A 34 -10.22 9.04 8.87
N SER A 35 -10.31 10.35 9.01
CA SER A 35 -11.43 11.04 9.67
C SER A 35 -12.44 11.63 8.69
N LYS A 36 -12.14 11.60 7.38
CA LYS A 36 -12.99 12.14 6.31
C LYS A 36 -12.80 11.36 5.01
N ARG A 37 -13.89 11.22 4.25
CA ARG A 37 -13.92 10.65 2.89
C ARG A 37 -14.43 11.69 1.90
N THR A 38 -13.49 12.39 1.25
CA THR A 38 -13.79 13.16 0.02
C THR A 38 -13.66 12.25 -1.19
N GLY A 39 -12.65 11.39 -1.19
CA GLY A 39 -12.51 10.26 -2.12
C GLY A 39 -12.84 8.93 -1.42
N PRO A 40 -12.82 7.81 -2.17
CA PRO A 40 -13.09 6.48 -1.64
C PRO A 40 -12.09 6.03 -0.55
N ASP A 41 -12.48 5.04 0.26
CA ASP A 41 -11.56 4.36 1.18
C ASP A 41 -10.50 3.56 0.39
N LEU A 42 -9.27 3.51 0.91
CA LEU A 42 -8.11 2.87 0.27
C LEU A 42 -7.64 1.59 0.97
N ALA A 43 -8.25 1.19 2.09
CA ALA A 43 -7.76 0.08 2.92
C ALA A 43 -7.62 -1.26 2.16
N ARG A 44 -8.32 -1.42 1.04
CA ARG A 44 -8.29 -2.62 0.20
C ARG A 44 -8.11 -2.31 -1.28
N VAL A 45 -7.36 -1.26 -1.62
CA VAL A 45 -7.11 -0.91 -3.02
C VAL A 45 -6.07 -1.81 -3.69
N GLY A 46 -5.26 -2.54 -2.91
CA GLY A 46 -4.25 -3.45 -3.43
C GLY A 46 -4.83 -4.47 -4.41
N GLY A 47 -4.27 -4.52 -5.62
CA GLY A 47 -4.72 -5.39 -6.70
C GLY A 47 -6.08 -5.05 -7.34
N ARG A 48 -6.76 -3.97 -6.93
CA ARG A 48 -8.03 -3.55 -7.55
C ARG A 48 -7.85 -2.83 -8.88
N TYR A 49 -6.76 -2.09 -9.00
CA TYR A 49 -6.40 -1.33 -10.20
C TYR A 49 -4.98 -1.68 -10.62
N SER A 50 -4.67 -1.56 -11.92
CA SER A 50 -3.31 -1.78 -12.41
C SER A 50 -2.40 -0.63 -11.99
N ASP A 51 -1.09 -0.86 -12.04
CA ASP A 51 -0.09 0.16 -11.75
C ASP A 51 -0.22 1.32 -12.74
N GLU A 52 -0.46 1.04 -14.03
CA GLU A 52 -0.69 2.06 -15.05
C GLU A 52 -1.94 2.90 -14.77
N TRP A 53 -3.02 2.28 -14.26
CA TRP A 53 -4.20 3.03 -13.84
C TRP A 53 -3.86 3.97 -12.68
N HIS A 54 -3.10 3.50 -11.69
CA HIS A 54 -2.66 4.34 -10.58
C HIS A 54 -1.80 5.51 -11.05
N VAL A 55 -0.84 5.27 -11.94
CA VAL A 55 0.02 6.31 -12.52
C VAL A 55 -0.82 7.35 -13.28
N GLN A 56 -1.72 6.90 -14.16
CA GLN A 56 -2.61 7.81 -14.93
C GLN A 56 -3.54 8.60 -14.01
N HIS A 57 -4.14 7.93 -13.03
CA HIS A 57 -5.04 8.56 -12.06
C HIS A 57 -4.29 9.57 -11.19
N LEU A 58 -3.10 9.27 -10.69
CA LEU A 58 -2.30 10.20 -9.90
C LEU A 58 -1.80 11.38 -10.75
N ALA A 59 -1.39 11.13 -12.00
CA ALA A 59 -0.93 12.16 -12.90
C ALA A 59 -2.05 13.17 -13.25
N ASN A 60 -3.22 12.66 -13.60
CA ASN A 60 -4.40 13.47 -13.89
C ASN A 60 -5.69 12.69 -13.57
N PRO A 61 -6.24 12.83 -12.35
CA PRO A 61 -7.44 12.08 -11.94
C PRO A 61 -8.63 12.32 -12.86
N GLN A 62 -8.78 13.54 -13.39
CA GLN A 62 -9.87 13.94 -14.28
C GLN A 62 -9.78 13.30 -15.66
N SER A 63 -8.62 12.76 -16.05
CA SER A 63 -8.46 12.08 -17.34
C SER A 63 -9.10 10.69 -17.36
N VAL A 64 -9.11 10.00 -16.21
CA VAL A 64 -9.68 8.65 -16.05
C VAL A 64 -11.03 8.67 -15.35
N VAL A 65 -11.28 9.67 -14.49
CA VAL A 65 -12.54 9.90 -13.80
C VAL A 65 -12.90 11.38 -13.94
N PRO A 66 -13.67 11.78 -14.97
CA PRO A 66 -13.93 13.20 -15.29
C PRO A 66 -14.44 14.05 -14.13
N GLU A 67 -15.25 13.45 -13.25
CA GLU A 67 -15.85 14.13 -12.08
C GLU A 67 -14.95 14.11 -10.83
N SER A 68 -13.69 13.67 -10.96
CA SER A 68 -12.77 13.60 -9.82
C SER A 68 -12.43 14.99 -9.30
N VAL A 69 -12.59 15.17 -7.98
CA VAL A 69 -12.13 16.36 -7.26
C VAL A 69 -10.71 16.21 -6.71
N MET A 70 -10.04 15.09 -6.99
CA MET A 70 -8.68 14.84 -6.53
C MET A 70 -7.70 15.78 -7.25
N PRO A 71 -6.75 16.42 -6.54
CA PRO A 71 -5.68 17.19 -7.17
C PRO A 71 -4.78 16.33 -8.05
N GLN A 72 -4.10 16.96 -9.00
CA GLN A 72 -3.10 16.31 -9.83
C GLN A 72 -1.77 16.17 -9.10
N TYR A 73 -1.16 14.99 -9.19
CA TYR A 73 0.14 14.64 -8.58
C TYR A 73 1.15 14.16 -9.63
N GLY A 74 1.05 14.62 -10.88
CA GLY A 74 1.96 14.24 -11.96
C GLY A 74 3.44 14.53 -11.68
N PHE A 75 3.73 15.50 -10.81
CA PHE A 75 5.10 15.82 -10.39
C PHE A 75 5.83 14.64 -9.71
N LEU A 76 5.11 13.67 -9.15
CA LEU A 76 5.70 12.47 -8.53
C LEU A 76 6.49 11.64 -9.54
N ALA A 77 6.10 11.66 -10.82
CA ALA A 77 6.80 10.93 -11.88
C ALA A 77 8.07 11.65 -12.35
N ASP A 78 8.24 12.93 -12.00
CA ASP A 78 9.42 13.73 -12.36
C ASP A 78 10.43 13.78 -11.21
N ALA A 79 9.98 13.59 -9.97
CA ALA A 79 10.79 13.58 -8.76
C ALA A 79 11.49 12.23 -8.55
N ASP A 80 12.83 12.25 -8.51
CA ASP A 80 13.60 11.07 -8.08
C ASP A 80 13.35 10.80 -6.59
N LEU A 81 13.22 9.52 -6.24
CA LEU A 81 12.99 9.10 -4.86
C LEU A 81 14.22 9.42 -4.00
N THR A 82 14.10 10.45 -3.16
CA THR A 82 15.15 10.82 -2.23
C THR A 82 14.86 10.22 -0.85
N ILE A 83 15.66 9.23 -0.44
CA ILE A 83 15.53 8.59 0.87
C ILE A 83 16.69 9.02 1.74
N GLY A 84 16.38 9.54 2.94
CA GLY A 84 17.40 9.93 3.91
C GLY A 84 18.23 8.73 4.40
N ASP A 85 17.71 8.00 5.38
CA ASP A 85 18.36 6.80 5.91
C ASP A 85 17.32 5.68 6.11
N PRO A 86 17.21 4.74 5.15
CA PRO A 86 16.31 3.59 5.27
C PRO A 86 16.59 2.75 6.51
N ALA A 87 17.86 2.54 6.87
CA ALA A 87 18.26 1.72 8.00
C ALA A 87 17.85 2.38 9.33
N ALA A 88 18.04 3.70 9.45
CA ALA A 88 17.56 4.45 10.61
C ALA A 88 16.02 4.41 10.73
N ARG A 89 15.30 4.47 9.61
CA ARG A 89 13.82 4.34 9.61
C ARG A 89 13.37 2.96 10.09
N LEU A 90 13.96 1.88 9.57
CA LEU A 90 13.64 0.51 10.04
C LEU A 90 14.04 0.30 11.50
N THR A 91 15.17 0.88 11.93
CA THR A 91 15.60 0.85 13.34
C THR A 91 14.58 1.54 14.25
N ALA A 92 14.06 2.71 13.85
CA ALA A 92 13.04 3.42 14.61
C ALA A 92 11.74 2.62 14.71
N LEU A 93 11.30 2.01 13.60
CA LEU A 93 10.12 1.12 13.56
C LEU A 93 10.32 -0.12 14.44
N SER A 94 11.52 -0.70 14.41
CA SER A 94 11.90 -1.84 15.27
C SER A 94 11.77 -1.50 16.75
N ARG A 95 12.20 -0.29 17.16
CA ARG A 95 12.09 0.18 18.55
C ARG A 95 10.65 0.35 19.03
N VAL A 96 9.69 0.58 18.14
CA VAL A 96 8.26 0.69 18.49
C VAL A 96 7.48 -0.61 18.29
N GLY A 97 8.17 -1.71 17.99
CA GLY A 97 7.61 -3.07 18.01
C GLY A 97 7.38 -3.70 16.63
N VAL A 98 7.74 -3.03 15.52
CA VAL A 98 7.71 -3.67 14.20
C VAL A 98 8.83 -4.72 14.11
N PRO A 99 8.58 -5.97 13.72
CA PRO A 99 9.53 -7.08 13.89
C PRO A 99 10.63 -7.12 12.79
N TYR A 100 11.24 -5.97 12.49
CA TYR A 100 12.43 -5.93 11.62
C TYR A 100 13.63 -6.57 12.31
N THR A 101 14.28 -7.50 11.62
CA THR A 101 15.51 -8.14 12.05
C THR A 101 16.73 -7.25 11.79
N ALA A 102 17.88 -7.58 12.39
CA ALA A 102 19.14 -6.90 12.09
C ALA A 102 19.50 -6.96 10.60
N LYS A 103 19.16 -8.08 9.93
CA LYS A 103 19.37 -8.27 8.50
C LYS A 103 18.48 -7.35 7.67
N ASP A 104 17.22 -7.17 8.07
CA ASP A 104 16.31 -6.23 7.38
C ASP A 104 16.85 -4.80 7.43
N ILE A 105 17.37 -4.39 8.59
CA ILE A 105 17.97 -3.06 8.78
C ILE A 105 19.23 -2.90 7.93
N GLU A 106 20.10 -3.92 7.90
CA GLU A 106 21.32 -3.93 7.08
C GLU A 106 21.00 -3.85 5.59
N GLN A 107 20.00 -4.60 5.12
CA GLN A 107 19.61 -4.67 3.71
C GLN A 107 18.63 -3.55 3.28
N ALA A 108 18.19 -2.68 4.20
CA ALA A 108 17.10 -1.73 3.97
C ALA A 108 17.22 -0.91 2.68
N ARG A 109 18.43 -0.44 2.33
CA ARG A 109 18.66 0.32 1.10
C ARG A 109 18.60 -0.58 -0.14
N ALA A 110 19.25 -1.74 -0.10
CA ALA A 110 19.26 -2.69 -1.22
C ALA A 110 17.85 -3.21 -1.51
N ASP A 111 17.12 -3.60 -0.46
CA ASP A 111 15.73 -4.07 -0.53
C ASP A 111 14.77 -3.05 -1.12
N LEU A 112 14.95 -1.77 -0.76
CA LEU A 112 14.12 -0.70 -1.29
C LEU A 112 14.36 -0.52 -2.79
N LEU A 113 15.63 -0.46 -3.21
CA LEU A 113 15.98 -0.29 -4.63
C LEU A 113 15.52 -1.50 -5.45
N ALA A 114 15.72 -2.72 -4.92
CA ALA A 114 15.35 -3.95 -5.60
C ALA A 114 13.84 -4.08 -5.84
N GLN A 115 12.99 -3.52 -4.98
CA GLN A 115 11.53 -3.62 -5.15
C GLN A 115 11.00 -2.94 -6.42
N ALA A 116 11.68 -1.90 -6.90
CA ALA A 116 11.26 -1.15 -8.08
C ALA A 116 12.02 -1.55 -9.35
N ASP A 117 12.98 -2.47 -9.26
CA ASP A 117 13.80 -2.91 -10.37
C ASP A 117 13.56 -4.41 -10.64
N PRO A 118 12.78 -4.76 -11.69
CA PRO A 118 12.49 -6.16 -12.02
C PRO A 118 13.74 -6.96 -12.41
N GLU A 119 14.83 -6.30 -12.80
CA GLU A 119 16.08 -6.93 -13.22
C GLU A 119 17.11 -7.02 -12.08
N ALA A 120 16.82 -6.42 -10.91
CA ALA A 120 17.71 -6.46 -9.77
C ALA A 120 17.75 -7.86 -9.10
N ASP A 121 18.94 -8.27 -8.65
CA ASP A 121 19.07 -9.41 -7.75
C ASP A 121 18.57 -9.02 -6.34
N ALA A 122 17.33 -9.42 -6.05
CA ALA A 122 16.69 -9.17 -4.77
C ALA A 122 17.16 -10.11 -3.64
N GLY A 123 18.11 -11.01 -3.91
CA GLY A 123 18.72 -11.89 -2.92
C GLY A 123 17.71 -12.71 -2.12
N ASP A 124 17.59 -12.41 -0.83
CA ASP A 124 16.65 -13.07 0.08
C ASP A 124 15.41 -12.24 0.45
N LEU A 125 15.15 -11.13 -0.25
CA LEU A 125 14.02 -10.24 0.01
C LEU A 125 12.70 -11.01 0.09
N ALA A 126 12.41 -11.86 -0.90
CA ALA A 126 11.18 -12.66 -0.93
C ALA A 126 11.09 -13.69 0.21
N LYS A 127 12.22 -14.09 0.82
CA LYS A 127 12.23 -14.96 2.00
C LYS A 127 11.90 -14.19 3.27
N ARG A 128 12.42 -12.96 3.40
CA ARG A 128 12.17 -12.08 4.55
C ARG A 128 10.78 -11.41 4.48
N TYR A 129 10.33 -11.10 3.28
CA TYR A 129 9.02 -10.51 2.97
C TYR A 129 8.29 -11.31 1.89
N PRO A 130 7.61 -12.41 2.23
CA PRO A 130 6.95 -13.29 1.26
C PRO A 130 5.87 -12.64 0.39
N LYS A 131 5.32 -11.49 0.83
CA LYS A 131 4.31 -10.73 0.09
C LYS A 131 4.89 -9.53 -0.67
N ALA A 132 6.19 -9.25 -0.53
CA ALA A 132 6.81 -8.17 -1.28
C ALA A 132 6.71 -8.44 -2.79
N GLN A 133 6.46 -7.38 -3.54
CA GLN A 133 6.39 -7.42 -5.00
C GLN A 133 7.60 -6.68 -5.56
N ILE A 134 8.13 -7.20 -6.67
CA ILE A 134 9.27 -6.62 -7.38
C ILE A 134 8.85 -6.42 -8.82
N ARG A 135 8.74 -5.16 -9.24
CA ARG A 135 8.38 -4.77 -10.60
C ARG A 135 8.55 -3.27 -10.80
N ASP A 136 8.51 -2.85 -12.05
CA ASP A 136 8.36 -1.46 -12.44
C ASP A 136 6.92 -0.99 -12.16
N TYR A 137 6.76 0.03 -11.32
CA TYR A 137 5.45 0.51 -10.88
C TYR A 137 4.99 1.75 -11.65
N ASP A 138 5.91 2.53 -12.21
CA ASP A 138 5.59 3.78 -12.91
C ASP A 138 5.81 3.76 -14.44
N GLY A 139 6.40 2.67 -14.95
CA GLY A 139 6.71 2.49 -16.37
C GLY A 139 8.04 3.11 -16.80
N LYS A 140 8.90 3.53 -15.85
CA LYS A 140 10.20 4.18 -16.10
C LYS A 140 11.33 3.38 -15.43
N PRO A 141 11.68 2.17 -15.93
CA PRO A 141 12.59 1.25 -15.24
C PRO A 141 14.03 1.78 -15.06
N ALA A 142 14.40 2.85 -15.76
CA ALA A 142 15.71 3.48 -15.64
C ALA A 142 15.81 4.47 -14.46
N ARG A 143 14.71 4.78 -13.78
CA ARG A 143 14.64 5.76 -12.69
C ARG A 143 13.77 5.22 -11.57
N LEU A 144 14.16 5.53 -10.34
CA LEU A 144 13.34 5.28 -9.16
C LEU A 144 12.69 6.60 -8.73
N THR A 145 11.37 6.71 -8.86
CA THR A 145 10.64 7.96 -8.63
C THR A 145 9.78 7.92 -7.36
N GLU A 146 9.28 9.08 -6.95
CA GLU A 146 8.26 9.13 -5.90
C GLU A 146 6.93 8.47 -6.34
N MET A 147 6.65 8.39 -7.64
CA MET A 147 5.50 7.67 -8.18
C MET A 147 5.61 6.18 -7.91
N ASP A 148 6.78 5.57 -8.13
CA ASP A 148 7.01 4.14 -7.84
C ASP A 148 6.69 3.82 -6.38
N ALA A 149 7.24 4.62 -5.46
CA ALA A 149 7.04 4.41 -4.03
C ALA A 149 5.57 4.50 -3.62
N LEU A 150 4.81 5.45 -4.20
CA LEU A 150 3.40 5.62 -3.88
C LEU A 150 2.55 4.49 -4.45
N VAL A 151 2.80 4.06 -5.70
CA VAL A 151 2.07 2.95 -6.32
C VAL A 151 2.37 1.64 -5.61
N ALA A 152 3.64 1.36 -5.28
CA ALA A 152 4.03 0.19 -4.49
C ALA A 152 3.32 0.15 -3.13
N TYR A 153 3.21 1.29 -2.45
CA TYR A 153 2.45 1.40 -1.20
C TYR A 153 0.95 1.10 -1.40
N LEU A 154 0.31 1.72 -2.40
CA LEU A 154 -1.12 1.50 -2.69
C LEU A 154 -1.42 0.04 -3.03
N GLN A 155 -0.52 -0.62 -3.78
CA GLN A 155 -0.66 -2.03 -4.13
C GLN A 155 -0.56 -2.98 -2.94
N MET A 156 0.10 -2.57 -1.85
CA MET A 156 0.19 -3.36 -0.63
C MET A 156 -1.09 -3.33 0.22
N LEU A 157 -1.90 -2.28 0.11
CA LEU A 157 -3.03 -2.02 1.02
C LEU A 157 -4.10 -3.12 0.96
N GLY A 158 -4.32 -3.77 2.10
CA GLY A 158 -5.35 -4.80 2.27
C GLY A 158 -4.96 -6.18 1.78
N THR A 159 -3.70 -6.39 1.39
CA THR A 159 -3.20 -7.68 0.86
C THR A 159 -2.56 -8.57 1.93
N LEU A 160 -2.24 -8.00 3.11
CA LEU A 160 -1.49 -8.70 4.15
C LEU A 160 -2.34 -9.70 4.95
N VAL A 161 -3.66 -9.54 4.99
CA VAL A 161 -4.58 -10.45 5.69
C VAL A 161 -5.49 -11.18 4.70
N ASP A 162 -5.64 -12.49 4.88
CA ASP A 162 -6.59 -13.29 4.10
C ASP A 162 -8.01 -13.21 4.70
N VAL A 163 -8.71 -12.18 4.28
CA VAL A 163 -10.12 -11.91 4.67
C VAL A 163 -11.14 -12.72 3.88
N ASN A 164 -10.71 -13.53 2.92
CA ASN A 164 -11.57 -14.44 2.15
C ASN A 164 -11.50 -15.88 2.66
N SER A 165 -10.67 -16.14 3.68
CA SER A 165 -10.65 -17.40 4.38
C SER A 165 -12.04 -17.76 4.93
N ALA A 166 -12.34 -19.06 5.00
CA ALA A 166 -13.66 -19.56 5.40
C ALA A 166 -14.13 -18.98 6.75
N ALA A 167 -13.22 -18.80 7.71
CA ALA A 167 -13.53 -18.21 9.01
C ALA A 167 -14.00 -16.74 8.89
N ALA A 168 -13.31 -15.92 8.10
CA ALA A 168 -13.69 -14.52 7.90
C ALA A 168 -15.03 -14.37 7.15
N GLN A 169 -15.32 -15.29 6.22
CA GLN A 169 -16.60 -15.33 5.51
C GLN A 169 -17.75 -15.83 6.39
N GLU A 170 -17.48 -16.75 7.33
CA GLU A 170 -18.46 -17.23 8.32
C GLU A 170 -18.87 -16.11 9.30
N ASP A 171 -17.90 -15.30 9.75
CA ASP A 171 -18.17 -14.11 10.57
C ASP A 171 -19.06 -13.09 9.82
N LEU A 172 -18.81 -12.85 8.52
CA LEU A 172 -19.67 -11.99 7.69
C LEU A 172 -21.07 -12.57 7.47
N ALA A 173 -21.19 -13.88 7.28
CA ALA A 173 -22.47 -14.53 7.01
C ALA A 173 -23.37 -14.62 8.25
N THR A 174 -22.78 -14.63 9.45
CA THR A 174 -23.50 -14.64 10.73
C THR A 174 -23.94 -13.25 11.17
N GLU A 175 -23.37 -12.19 10.60
CA GLU A 175 -23.71 -10.80 10.90
C GLU A 175 -25.08 -10.44 10.27
N THR A 176 -26.14 -10.73 11.03
CA THR A 176 -27.50 -10.27 10.69
C THR A 176 -27.59 -8.78 11.02
N GLY A 177 -27.40 -7.95 10.00
CA GLY A 177 -27.61 -6.50 10.08
C GLY A 177 -28.95 -6.21 10.77
N ARG A 178 -28.93 -5.26 11.72
CA ARG A 178 -30.15 -4.78 12.38
C ARG A 178 -31.25 -4.43 11.39
#